data_AF-A0A7J2IW06-F1
#
_entry.id   AF-A0A7J2IW06-F1
#
_cell.length_a   1.000
_cell.length_b   1.000
_cell.length_c   1.000
_cell.angle_alpha   90.00
_cell.angle_beta   90.00
_cell.angle_gamma   90.00
#
_symmetry.space_group_name_H-M   'P 1'
#
loop_
_entity.id
_entity.type
_entity.pdbx_description
1 polymer ?
#
loop_
_entity_poly.entity_id
_entity_poly.type
_entity_poly.pdbx_seq_one_letter_code
_entity_poly.pdbx_strand_id
1 'polypeptide(L)'
;DGVVAINTVRALAIDVELRRPVLSAGFGGLSGPAIKPIALRAVCELHHALDVPVVGCGGIMGWRDAVEFILAGASAIQVGSAIYYRGLRVFRSITAGIEQYMERHGFSRVSDMVGEAVRGLG
;
A
#
# COMPACT_ATOMS: atom_id res chain seq x y z
N ASP A 1 16.67 5.11 -10.61
CA ASP A 1 16.55 4.15 -9.50
C ASP A 1 15.32 4.44 -8.66
N GLY A 2 14.82 3.45 -7.90
CA GLY A 2 13.62 3.59 -7.07
C GLY A 2 13.45 2.40 -6.10
N VAL A 3 12.71 2.59 -5.02
CA VAL A 3 12.52 1.58 -3.95
C VAL A 3 11.07 1.15 -3.90
N VAL A 4 10.82 -0.15 -3.74
CA VAL A 4 9.48 -0.70 -3.52
C VAL A 4 9.31 -1.01 -2.03
N ALA A 5 8.25 -0.50 -1.40
CA ALA A 5 7.97 -0.69 0.02
C ALA A 5 6.47 -0.95 0.27
N ILE A 6 6.05 -2.04 0.91
CA ILE A 6 6.82 -3.12 1.53
C ILE A 6 6.47 -4.50 0.94
N ASN A 7 7.37 -5.46 1.16
CA ASN A 7 7.04 -6.87 1.02
C ASN A 7 6.17 -7.33 2.21
N THR A 8 5.68 -8.57 2.15
CA THR A 8 4.91 -9.19 3.23
C THR A 8 5.60 -9.12 4.59
N VAL A 9 4.80 -9.03 5.65
CA VAL A 9 5.29 -8.97 7.03
C VAL A 9 5.31 -10.37 7.62
N ARG A 10 6.40 -10.78 8.27
CA ARG A 10 6.47 -12.10 8.90
C ARG A 10 5.42 -12.25 10.00
N ALA A 11 4.60 -13.29 9.94
CA ALA A 11 3.50 -13.54 10.88
C ALA A 11 3.27 -15.04 11.13
N LEU A 12 2.39 -15.34 12.09
CA LEU A 12 2.03 -16.69 12.53
C LEU A 12 0.50 -16.83 12.56
N ALA A 13 0.00 -17.97 12.10
CA ALA A 13 -1.38 -18.41 12.31
C ALA A 13 -1.35 -19.75 13.06
N ILE A 14 -2.19 -19.88 14.10
CA ILE A 14 -2.27 -21.08 14.94
C ILE A 14 -3.66 -21.70 14.75
N ASP A 15 -3.69 -23.00 14.50
CA ASP A 15 -4.91 -23.81 14.60
C ASP A 15 -5.17 -24.11 16.08
N VAL A 16 -6.31 -23.65 16.59
CA VAL A 16 -6.65 -23.74 18.03
C VAL A 16 -7.03 -25.15 18.47
N GLU A 17 -7.58 -25.96 17.57
CA GLU A 17 -7.97 -27.35 17.86
C GLU A 17 -6.74 -28.25 17.83
N LEU A 18 -5.87 -28.06 16.84
CA LEU A 18 -4.64 -28.83 16.68
C LEU A 18 -3.46 -28.28 17.49
N ARG A 19 -3.61 -27.09 18.08
CA ARG A 19 -2.61 -26.39 18.92
C ARG A 19 -1.24 -26.27 18.25
N ARG A 20 -1.22 -26.01 16.94
CA ARG A 20 0.02 -25.94 16.15
C ARG A 20 -0.08 -24.87 15.05
N PRO A 21 1.06 -24.42 14.48
CA PRO A 21 1.05 -23.53 13.34
C PRO A 21 0.25 -24.09 12.16
N VAL A 22 -0.51 -23.22 11.48
CA VAL A 22 -1.26 -23.57 10.27
C VAL A 22 -0.32 -23.87 9.10
N LEU A 23 0.78 -23.11 9.01
CA LEU A 23 1.80 -23.29 7.98
C LEU A 23 2.84 -24.30 8.45
N SER A 24 3.19 -25.26 7.59
CA SER A 24 4.21 -26.28 7.89
C SER A 24 5.59 -25.69 8.18
N ALA A 25 5.92 -24.54 7.59
CA ALA A 25 7.15 -23.79 7.84
C ALA A 25 7.10 -22.93 9.13
N GLY A 26 6.02 -23.01 9.91
CA GLY A 26 5.77 -22.19 11.09
C GLY A 26 5.31 -20.78 10.73
N PHE A 27 6.24 -19.92 10.33
CA PHE A 27 5.95 -18.53 9.95
C PHE A 27 5.63 -18.40 8.46
N GLY A 28 4.84 -17.39 8.12
CA GLY A 28 4.56 -17.00 6.74
C GLY A 28 4.55 -15.49 6.55
N GLY A 29 4.30 -15.05 5.31
CA GLY A 29 4.12 -13.64 4.97
C GLY A 29 2.65 -13.22 5.13
N LEU A 30 2.38 -12.29 6.04
CA LEU A 30 1.11 -11.56 6.13
C LEU A 30 1.09 -10.49 5.04
N SER A 31 0.00 -10.49 4.29
CA SER A 31 -0.29 -9.52 3.23
C SER A 31 -1.72 -8.99 3.37
N GLY A 32 -2.14 -8.16 2.42
CA GLY A 32 -3.50 -7.61 2.40
C GLY A 32 -3.70 -6.49 3.42
N PRO A 33 -4.96 -6.14 3.72
CA PRO A 33 -5.31 -4.95 4.49
C PRO A 33 -4.64 -4.85 5.86
N ALA A 34 -4.35 -6.01 6.48
CA ALA A 34 -3.75 -6.09 7.80
C ALA A 34 -2.38 -5.40 7.89
N ILE A 35 -1.62 -5.34 6.80
CA ILE A 35 -0.30 -4.70 6.78
C ILE A 35 -0.32 -3.24 6.31
N LYS A 36 -1.48 -2.71 5.90
CA LYS A 36 -1.59 -1.36 5.30
C LYS A 36 -0.98 -0.26 6.19
N PRO A 37 -1.27 -0.19 7.51
CA PRO A 37 -0.69 0.86 8.35
C PRO A 37 0.84 0.79 8.46
N ILE A 38 1.40 -0.43 8.45
CA ILE A 38 2.86 -0.64 8.48
C ILE A 38 3.47 -0.17 7.15
N ALA A 39 2.82 -0.48 6.04
CA ALA A 39 3.25 -0.08 4.70
C ALA A 39 3.19 1.44 4.51
N LEU A 40 2.11 2.11 4.96
CA LEU A 40 2.00 3.58 4.91
C LEU A 40 3.11 4.27 5.71
N ARG A 41 3.39 3.80 6.93
CA ARG A 41 4.50 4.30 7.74
C ARG A 41 5.83 4.18 6.99
N ALA A 42 6.12 2.99 6.44
CA ALA A 42 7.36 2.76 5.73
C ALA A 42 7.51 3.64 4.48
N VAL A 43 6.42 3.83 3.71
CA VAL A 43 6.42 4.72 2.55
C VAL A 43 6.69 6.16 2.95
N CYS A 44 6.05 6.65 4.02
CA CYS A 44 6.28 7.99 4.56
C CYS A 44 7.74 8.18 5.02
N GLU A 45 8.28 7.24 5.79
CA GLU A 45 9.68 7.30 6.25
C GLU A 45 10.66 7.31 5.07
N LEU A 46 10.44 6.46 4.06
CA LEU A 46 11.29 6.38 2.88
C LEU A 46 11.17 7.61 1.98
N HIS A 47 9.97 8.19 1.88
CA HIS A 47 9.75 9.41 1.11
C HIS A 47 10.58 10.58 1.65
N HIS A 48 10.72 10.70 2.98
CA HIS A 48 11.55 11.73 3.58
C HIS A 48 13.04 11.38 3.59
N ALA A 49 13.38 10.09 3.67
CA ALA A 49 14.77 9.65 3.79
C ALA A 49 15.50 9.52 2.45
N LEU A 50 14.78 9.43 1.33
CA LEU A 50 15.36 9.10 0.02
C LEU A 50 15.01 10.14 -1.05
N ASP A 51 15.98 10.44 -1.89
CA ASP A 51 15.78 11.29 -3.08
C ASP A 51 15.23 10.53 -4.30
N VAL A 52 15.09 9.19 -4.19
CA VAL A 52 14.58 8.34 -5.28
C VAL A 52 13.09 8.02 -5.11
N PRO A 53 12.32 7.82 -6.20
CA PRO A 53 10.91 7.47 -6.13
C PRO A 53 10.62 6.23 -5.28
N VAL A 54 9.57 6.32 -4.45
CA VAL A 54 9.06 5.21 -3.64
C VAL A 54 7.83 4.63 -4.32
N VAL A 55 7.79 3.31 -4.50
CA VAL A 55 6.64 2.55 -4.98
C VAL A 55 5.95 1.89 -3.79
N GLY A 56 4.73 2.34 -3.48
CA GLY A 56 3.94 1.84 -2.35
C GLY A 56 3.29 0.48 -2.64
N CYS A 57 3.48 -0.48 -1.75
CA CYS A 57 2.89 -1.81 -1.80
C CYS A 57 2.49 -2.26 -0.39
N GLY A 58 1.35 -2.94 -0.27
CA GLY A 58 0.91 -3.56 0.98
C GLY A 58 -0.49 -3.14 1.39
N GLY A 59 -1.47 -4.00 1.13
CA GLY A 59 -2.83 -3.82 1.65
C GLY A 59 -3.73 -2.84 0.91
N ILE A 60 -3.36 -2.40 -0.29
CA ILE A 60 -4.22 -1.61 -1.19
C ILE A 60 -5.35 -2.49 -1.71
N MET A 61 -6.60 -2.18 -1.35
CA MET A 61 -7.81 -2.91 -1.77
C MET A 61 -8.73 -2.11 -2.69
N GLY A 62 -8.49 -0.80 -2.81
CA GLY A 62 -9.24 0.09 -3.68
C GLY A 62 -8.62 1.48 -3.78
N TRP A 63 -9.35 2.39 -4.42
CA TRP A 63 -8.84 3.72 -4.75
C TRP A 63 -8.50 4.56 -3.50
N ARG A 64 -9.23 4.40 -2.40
CA ARG A 64 -8.96 5.16 -1.16
C ARG A 64 -7.59 4.81 -0.60
N ASP A 65 -7.29 3.50 -0.51
CA ASP A 65 -5.97 3.05 -0.07
C ASP A 65 -4.89 3.55 -1.04
N ALA A 66 -5.13 3.49 -2.34
CA ALA A 66 -4.19 4.02 -3.34
C ALA A 66 -3.88 5.52 -3.11
N VAL A 67 -4.91 6.32 -2.88
CA VAL A 67 -4.77 7.75 -2.56
C VAL A 67 -4.01 7.95 -1.25
N GLU A 68 -4.29 7.16 -0.20
CA GLU A 68 -3.51 7.21 1.06
C GLU A 68 -2.02 6.99 0.82
N PHE A 69 -1.65 6.00 0.00
CA PHE A 69 -0.24 5.73 -0.34
C PHE A 69 0.41 6.86 -1.11
N ILE A 70 -0.29 7.45 -2.09
CA ILE A 70 0.23 8.58 -2.87
C ILE A 70 0.44 9.78 -1.95
N LEU A 71 -0.56 10.13 -1.14
CA LEU A 71 -0.48 11.24 -0.17
C LEU A 71 0.61 11.02 0.89
N ALA A 72 0.94 9.77 1.20
CA ALA A 72 2.03 9.41 2.11
C ALA A 72 3.43 9.46 1.47
N GLY A 73 3.53 9.67 0.15
CA GLY A 73 4.83 9.82 -0.54
C GLY A 73 5.12 8.80 -1.64
N ALA A 74 4.20 7.88 -1.94
CA ALA A 74 4.39 6.93 -3.04
C ALA A 74 4.23 7.62 -4.41
N SER A 75 5.22 7.49 -5.29
CA SER A 75 5.17 7.95 -6.68
C SER A 75 4.43 6.98 -7.60
N ALA A 76 4.34 5.71 -7.20
CA ALA A 76 3.55 4.68 -7.87
C ALA A 76 3.07 3.66 -6.82
N ILE A 77 2.10 2.82 -7.20
CA ILE A 77 1.57 1.80 -6.30
C ILE A 77 1.54 0.41 -6.94
N GLN A 78 1.61 -0.63 -6.10
CA GLN A 78 1.45 -2.02 -6.48
C GLN A 78 0.26 -2.66 -5.74
N VAL A 79 -0.50 -3.47 -6.47
CA VAL A 79 -1.71 -4.11 -5.97
C VAL A 79 -1.54 -5.63 -6.08
N GLY A 80 -1.54 -6.33 -4.95
CA GLY A 80 -1.40 -7.80 -4.89
C GLY A 80 -2.70 -8.47 -4.44
N SER A 81 -2.95 -8.47 -3.12
CA SER A 81 -4.08 -9.18 -2.51
C SER A 81 -5.43 -8.80 -3.11
N ALA A 82 -5.64 -7.55 -3.52
CA ALA A 82 -6.90 -7.15 -4.13
C ALA A 82 -7.17 -7.83 -5.49
N ILE A 83 -6.14 -8.18 -6.27
CA ILE A 83 -6.30 -8.94 -7.51
C ILE A 83 -6.89 -10.31 -7.19
N TYR A 84 -6.40 -10.97 -6.14
CA TYR A 84 -6.91 -12.26 -5.70
C TYR A 84 -8.40 -12.19 -5.32
N TYR A 85 -8.80 -11.15 -4.58
CA TYR A 85 -10.19 -11.01 -4.11
C TYR A 85 -11.17 -10.39 -5.12
N ARG A 86 -10.70 -9.53 -6.04
CA ARG A 86 -11.57 -8.69 -6.90
C ARG A 86 -11.31 -8.86 -8.40
N GLY A 87 -10.31 -9.67 -8.76
CA GLY A 87 -9.84 -9.83 -10.14
C GLY A 87 -9.22 -8.56 -10.72
N LEU A 88 -8.90 -8.61 -12.02
CA LEU A 88 -8.21 -7.51 -12.72
C LEU A 88 -9.04 -6.22 -12.85
N ARG A 89 -10.36 -6.29 -12.60
CA ARG A 89 -11.24 -5.11 -12.60
C ARG A 89 -10.89 -4.10 -11.51
N VAL A 90 -10.14 -4.52 -10.48
CA VAL A 90 -9.66 -3.63 -9.42
C VAL A 90 -8.86 -2.45 -9.98
N PHE A 91 -8.07 -2.65 -11.03
CA PHE A 91 -7.25 -1.58 -11.61
C PHE A 91 -8.12 -0.45 -12.15
N ARG A 92 -9.15 -0.77 -12.95
CA ARG A 92 -10.10 0.24 -13.46
C ARG A 92 -10.78 1.02 -12.33
N SER A 93 -11.20 0.31 -11.27
CA SER A 93 -11.84 0.95 -10.11
C SER A 93 -10.89 1.85 -9.32
N ILE A 94 -9.60 1.51 -9.26
CA ILE A 94 -8.58 2.32 -8.61
C ILE A 94 -8.33 3.59 -9.43
N THR A 95 -8.03 3.45 -10.72
CA THR A 95 -7.73 4.59 -11.60
C THR A 95 -8.88 5.60 -11.62
N ALA A 96 -10.11 5.14 -11.87
CA ALA A 96 -11.28 6.03 -11.89
C ALA A 96 -11.52 6.73 -10.53
N GLY A 97 -11.25 6.04 -9.42
CA GLY A 97 -11.40 6.63 -8.09
C GLY A 97 -10.32 7.67 -7.76
N ILE A 98 -9.09 7.47 -8.25
CA ILE A 98 -8.01 8.47 -8.15
C ILE A 98 -8.35 9.70 -9.00
N GLU A 99 -8.79 9.52 -10.24
CA GLU A 99 -9.20 10.62 -11.14
C GLU A 99 -10.31 11.47 -10.51
N GLN A 100 -11.37 10.84 -10.01
CA GLN A 100 -12.44 11.57 -9.32
C GLN A 100 -11.97 12.23 -8.02
N TYR A 101 -11.01 11.64 -7.31
CA TYR A 101 -10.42 12.27 -6.14
C TYR A 101 -9.65 13.53 -6.53
N MET A 102 -8.85 13.47 -7.59
CA MET A 102 -8.09 14.59 -8.13
C MET A 102 -9.02 15.74 -8.54
N GLU A 103 -10.09 15.44 -9.30
CA GLU A 103 -11.09 16.44 -9.70
C GLU A 103 -11.72 17.15 -8.51
N ARG A 104 -12.13 16.40 -7.48
CA ARG A 104 -12.78 16.96 -6.28
C ARG A 104 -11.84 17.82 -5.43
N HIS A 105 -10.53 17.56 -5.47
CA HIS A 105 -9.54 18.26 -4.63
C HIS A 105 -8.66 19.22 -5.41
N GLY A 106 -8.92 19.41 -6.71
CA GLY A 106 -8.20 20.36 -7.55
C GLY A 106 -6.77 19.94 -7.92
N PHE A 107 -6.45 18.65 -7.89
CA PHE A 107 -5.14 18.17 -8.34
C PHE A 107 -5.11 18.01 -9.86
N SER A 108 -4.07 18.55 -10.50
CA SER A 108 -3.87 18.46 -11.95
C SER A 108 -3.07 17.24 -12.37
N ARG A 109 -2.15 16.78 -11.50
CA ARG A 109 -1.27 15.64 -11.73
C ARG A 109 -1.17 14.81 -10.46
N VAL A 110 -1.00 13.49 -10.61
CA VAL A 110 -0.75 12.60 -9.46
C VAL A 110 0.51 13.01 -8.71
N SER A 111 1.53 13.54 -9.39
CA SER A 111 2.75 14.07 -8.77
C SER A 111 2.48 15.18 -7.75
N ASP A 112 1.42 15.96 -7.94
CA ASP A 112 1.07 17.07 -7.05
C ASP A 112 0.51 16.56 -5.70
N MET A 113 0.11 15.29 -5.65
CA MET A 113 -0.41 14.64 -4.44
C MET A 113 0.71 13.96 -3.63
N VAL A 114 1.86 13.66 -4.25
CA VAL A 114 2.90 12.83 -3.64
C VAL A 114 3.44 13.52 -2.38
N GLY A 115 3.25 12.88 -1.22
CA GLY A 115 3.73 13.38 0.07
C GLY A 115 2.89 14.50 0.70
N GLU A 116 1.77 14.89 0.08
CA GLU A 116 1.00 16.07 0.53
C GLU A 116 0.50 15.98 1.97
N ALA A 117 0.11 14.79 2.41
CA ALA A 117 -0.40 14.59 3.77
C ALA A 117 0.70 14.53 4.84
N VAL A 118 1.98 14.46 4.44
CA VAL A 118 3.10 14.19 5.34
C VAL A 118 4.22 15.21 5.28
N ARG A 119 4.06 16.32 4.54
CA ARG A 119 5.09 17.39 4.43
C ARG A 119 5.65 17.92 5.75
N GLY A 120 4.88 17.85 6.83
CA GLY A 120 5.29 18.30 8.17
C GLY A 120 5.70 17.17 9.13
N LEU A 121 5.73 15.93 8.66
CA LEU A 121 6.14 14.75 9.42
C LEU A 121 7.59 14.42 9.05
N GLY A 122 8.55 15.10 9.67
CA GLY A 122 9.99 14.90 9.48
C GLY A 122 10.79 15.34 10.68
#